data_AF-A0A2M8P8S6-F1
#
_entry.id   AF-A0A2M8P8S6-F1
#
_cell.length_a   1.000
_cell.length_b   1.000
_cell.length_c   1.000
_cell.angle_alpha   90.00
_cell.angle_beta   90.00
_cell.angle_gamma   90.00
#
_symmetry.space_group_name_H-M   'P 1'
#
loop_
_entity.id
_entity.type
_entity.pdbx_description
1 polymer ?
#
loop_
_entity_poly.entity_id
_entity_poly.type
_entity_poly.pdbx_seq_one_letter_code
_entity_poly.pdbx_strand_id
1 'polypeptide(L)' 'NKANFTGSLPLSLETNEGVAAAILNMETFKLGLDYLQNYAEMINAITREDVLKAAQKYLSPKAYALSVAGPELRL' A
#
# COMPACT_ATOMS: atom_id res chain seq x y z
N ASN A 1 -2.17 7.66 -9.31
CA ASN A 1 -1.00 8.01 -10.15
C ASN A 1 0.26 7.57 -9.39
N LYS A 2 1.27 6.99 -10.05
CA LYS A 2 2.51 6.54 -9.39
C LYS A 2 3.21 7.65 -8.59
N ALA A 3 3.15 8.89 -9.08
CA ALA A 3 3.73 10.06 -8.44
C ALA A 3 3.23 10.30 -7.00
N ASN A 4 1.98 9.93 -6.69
CA ASN A 4 1.44 10.08 -5.34
C ASN A 4 2.18 9.18 -4.34
N PHE A 5 2.53 7.95 -4.74
CA PHE A 5 3.23 7.01 -3.87
C PHE A 5 4.68 7.39 -3.68
N THR A 6 5.36 7.82 -4.75
CA THR A 6 6.76 8.25 -4.65
C THR A 6 6.92 9.59 -3.93
N GLY A 7 5.91 10.47 -4.00
CA GLY A 7 5.91 11.76 -3.31
C GLY A 7 5.46 11.69 -1.84
N SER A 8 4.65 10.71 -1.45
CA SER A 8 4.20 10.59 -0.05
C SER A 8 5.27 10.03 0.88
N LEU A 9 6.18 9.18 0.38
CA LEU A 9 7.22 8.57 1.21
C LEU A 9 8.15 9.63 1.86
N PRO A 10 8.76 10.57 1.12
CA PRO A 10 9.62 11.59 1.73
C PRO A 10 8.90 12.40 2.81
N LEU A 11 7.66 12.82 2.57
CA LEU A 11 6.84 13.57 3.54
C LEU A 11 6.62 12.77 4.83
N SER A 12 6.41 11.45 4.72
CA SER A 12 6.27 10.60 5.92
C SER A 12 7.56 10.53 6.74
N LEU A 13 8.72 10.74 6.13
CA LEU A 13 10.03 10.65 6.79
C LEU A 13 10.49 12.00 7.38
N GLU A 14 9.70 13.06 7.28
CA GLU A 14 10.03 14.38 7.86
C GLU A 14 9.84 14.43 9.39
N THR A 15 9.21 13.42 9.97
CA THR A 15 8.96 13.33 11.42
C THR A 15 9.65 12.11 12.03
N ASN A 16 10.06 12.23 13.30
CA ASN A 16 10.65 11.11 14.03
C ASN A 16 9.70 9.91 14.14
N GLU A 17 8.41 10.18 14.31
CA GLU A 17 7.38 9.13 14.35
C GLU A 17 7.31 8.37 13.03
N GLY A 18 7.31 9.09 11.90
CA GLY A 18 7.28 8.45 10.59
C GLY A 18 8.56 7.68 10.25
N VAL A 19 9.73 8.17 10.66
CA VAL A 19 10.99 7.41 10.56
C VAL A 19 10.94 6.13 11.39
N ALA A 20 10.49 6.20 12.64
CA ALA A 20 10.36 5.03 13.51
C ALA A 20 9.37 4.00 12.93
N ALA A 21 8.23 4.46 12.41
CA ALA A 21 7.25 3.61 11.75
C ALA A 21 7.82 2.94 10.47
N ALA A 22 8.61 3.65 9.67
CA ALA A 22 9.26 3.10 8.49
C ALA A 22 10.25 1.99 8.86
N ILE A 23 11.12 2.21 9.85
CA ILE A 23 12.08 1.21 10.34
C ILE A 23 11.34 -0.03 10.88
N LEU A 24 10.30 0.18 11.68
CA LEU A 24 9.50 -0.91 12.23
C LEU A 24 8.86 -1.75 11.12
N ASN A 25 8.27 -1.12 10.11
CA ASN A 25 7.68 -1.83 8.97
C ASN A 25 8.73 -2.59 8.15
N MET A 26 9.89 -1.98 7.89
CA MET A 26 10.99 -2.62 7.16
C MET A 26 11.47 -3.89 7.86
N GLU A 27 11.60 -3.86 9.19
CA GLU A 27 11.99 -5.04 9.96
C GLU A 27 10.87 -6.09 10.02
N THR A 28 9.64 -5.65 10.34
CA THR A 28 8.47 -6.53 10.49
C THR A 28 8.19 -7.34 9.22
N PHE A 29 8.29 -6.70 8.06
CA PHE A 29 8.05 -7.33 6.76
C PHE A 29 9.33 -7.79 6.05
N LYS A 30 10.50 -7.67 6.70
CA LYS A 30 11.81 -8.08 6.16
C LYS A 30 12.10 -7.50 4.77
N LEU A 31 11.88 -6.20 4.63
CA LEU A 31 11.95 -5.50 3.33
C LEU A 31 13.38 -5.23 2.84
N GLY A 32 14.38 -5.37 3.72
CA GLY A 32 15.77 -5.03 3.43
C GLY A 32 16.11 -3.58 3.78
N LEU A 33 17.40 -3.31 4.02
CA LEU A 33 17.90 -1.99 4.42
C LEU A 33 17.94 -0.98 3.26
N ASP A 34 17.90 -1.46 2.03
CA ASP A 34 17.87 -0.70 0.78
C ASP A 34 16.45 -0.36 0.32
N TYR A 35 15.42 -0.83 1.02
CA TYR A 35 14.02 -0.67 0.62
C TYR A 35 13.63 0.78 0.33
N LEU A 36 13.99 1.73 1.20
CA LEU A 36 13.66 3.15 1.01
C LEU A 36 14.40 3.77 -0.19
N GLN A 37 15.61 3.29 -0.47
CA GLN A 37 16.42 3.76 -1.60
C GLN A 37 15.80 3.29 -2.92
N ASN A 38 15.35 2.03 -2.95
CA ASN A 38 14.81 1.40 -4.15
C ASN A 38 13.30 1.65 -4.34
N TYR A 39 12.60 2.20 -3.33
CA TYR A 39 11.15 2.33 -3.33
C TYR A 39 10.61 3.03 -4.58
N ALA A 40 11.21 4.15 -4.96
CA ALA A 40 10.76 4.91 -6.13
C ALA A 40 10.94 4.10 -7.43
N GLU A 41 12.05 3.38 -7.57
CA GLU A 41 12.31 2.49 -8.71
C GLU A 41 11.29 1.34 -8.74
N MET A 42 11.05 0.68 -7.60
CA MET A 42 10.08 -0.39 -7.47
C MET A 42 8.67 0.04 -7.91
N ILE A 43 8.20 1.21 -7.43
CA ILE A 43 6.90 1.75 -7.83
C ILE A 43 6.87 2.07 -9.33
N ASN A 44 7.96 2.63 -9.87
CA ASN A 44 8.05 2.98 -11.27
C ASN A 44 8.17 1.76 -12.19
N ALA A 45 8.69 0.63 -11.71
CA ALA A 45 8.76 -0.62 -12.47
C ALA A 45 7.39 -1.29 -12.69
N ILE A 46 6.38 -1.00 -11.86
CA ILE A 46 5.05 -1.65 -11.94
C ILE A 46 4.38 -1.39 -13.29
N THR A 47 4.04 -2.42 -14.04
CA THR A 47 3.35 -2.30 -15.33
C THR A 47 1.83 -2.33 -15.20
N ARG A 48 1.10 -2.03 -16.29
CA ARG A 48 -0.37 -2.18 -16.32
C ARG A 48 -0.76 -3.66 -16.20
N GLU A 49 0.03 -4.51 -16.81
CA GLU A 49 -0.13 -5.96 -16.83
C GLU A 49 0.04 -6.54 -15.42
N ASP A 50 1.00 -6.04 -14.63
CA ASP A 50 1.17 -6.46 -13.23
C ASP A 50 -0.05 -6.10 -12.38
N VAL A 51 -0.59 -4.90 -12.57
CA VAL A 51 -1.82 -4.45 -11.89
C VAL A 51 -3.00 -5.34 -12.28
N LEU A 52 -3.15 -5.65 -13.57
CA LEU A 52 -4.21 -6.55 -14.05
C LEU A 52 -4.08 -7.95 -13.45
N LYS A 53 -2.87 -8.52 -13.43
CA LYS A 53 -2.60 -9.84 -12.83
C LYS A 53 -2.91 -9.86 -11.33
N ALA A 54 -2.51 -8.82 -10.59
CA ALA A 54 -2.80 -8.71 -9.17
C ALA A 54 -4.31 -8.61 -8.91
N ALA A 55 -5.02 -7.80 -9.70
CA ALA A 55 -6.48 -7.66 -9.60
C ALA A 55 -7.18 -9.01 -9.86
N GLN A 56 -6.82 -9.72 -10.94
CA GLN A 56 -7.39 -11.04 -11.24
C GLN A 56 -7.11 -12.08 -10.15
N LYS A 57 -5.94 -12.01 -9.50
CA LYS A 57 -5.55 -12.93 -8.44
C LYS A 57 -6.30 -12.69 -7.13
N TYR A 58 -6.45 -11.42 -6.72
CA TYR A 58 -6.92 -11.09 -5.37
C TYR A 58 -8.34 -10.54 -5.31
N LEU A 59 -8.88 -9.96 -6.39
CA LEU A 59 -10.25 -9.42 -6.44
C LEU A 59 -11.24 -10.46 -6.98
N SER A 60 -11.46 -11.51 -6.19
CA SER A 60 -12.40 -12.58 -6.55
C SER A 60 -13.80 -12.36 -5.97
N PRO A 61 -14.87 -12.40 -6.78
CA PRO A 61 -16.25 -12.40 -6.29
C PRO A 61 -16.62 -13.64 -5.45
N LYS A 62 -15.74 -14.64 -5.39
CA LYS A 62 -15.95 -15.83 -4.55
C LYS A 62 -15.26 -15.71 -3.19
N ALA A 63 -14.41 -14.71 -3.01
CA ALA A 63 -13.65 -14.48 -1.78
C ALA A 63 -13.72 -12.99 -1.39
N TYR A 64 -14.95 -12.47 -1.29
CA TYR A 64 -15.20 -11.10 -0.83
C TYR A 64 -16.12 -11.11 0.40
N ALA A 65 -15.93 -10.12 1.27
CA ALA A 65 -16.86 -9.80 2.34
C ALA A 65 -17.47 -8.43 2.03
N LEU A 66 -18.80 -8.33 2.11
CA LEU A 66 -19.53 -7.07 1.98
C LEU A 66 -20.28 -6.82 3.29
N SER A 67 -20.02 -5.66 3.88
CA SER A 67 -20.74 -5.16 5.05
C SER A 67 -21.32 -3.79 4.71
N VAL A 68 -22.58 -3.57 5.06
CA VAL A 68 -23.28 -2.29 4.85
C VAL A 68 -23.80 -1.83 6.20
N ALA A 69 -23.36 -0.66 6.64
CA ALA A 69 -23.91 0.00 7.81
C ALA A 69 -24.92 1.06 7.34
N GLY A 70 -26.13 0.98 7.86
CA GLY A 70 -27.20 1.94 7.61
C GLY A 70 -27.91 2.30 8.91
N PRO A 71 -28.64 3.42 8.94
CA PRO A 71 -29.50 3.74 10.08
C PRO A 71 -30.53 2.63 10.31
N GLU A 72 -30.99 2.50 11.55
CA GLU A 72 -32.04 1.55 11.91
C GLU A 72 -33.32 1.83 11.10
N LEU A 73 -33.86 0.81 10.42
CA LEU A 73 -35.14 0.94 9.73
C LEU A 73 -36.24 1.09 10.78
N ARG A 74 -36.81 2.31 10.91
CA ARG A 74 -38.08 2.52 11.62
C ARG A 74 -39.22 2.12 10.69
N LEU A 75 -39.93 1.05 11.03
CA LEU A 75 -41.25 0.70 10.48
C LEU A 75 -42.35 1.43 11.25
#